data_AF-A0A8J7GEL7-F1
#
_entry.id   AF-A0A8J7GEL7-F1
#
_cell.length_a   1.000
_cell.length_b   1.000
_cell.length_c   1.000
_cell.angle_alpha   90.00
_cell.angle_beta   90.00
_cell.angle_gamma   90.00
#
_symmetry.space_group_name_H-M   'P 1'
#
loop_
_entity.id
_entity.type
_entity.pdbx_description
1 polymer ?
#
loop_
_entity_poly.entity_id
_entity_poly.type
_entity_poly.pdbx_seq_one_letter_code
_entity_poly.pdbx_strand_id
1 'polypeptide(L)' 'MKTIQSEFALADEQVQLSWNRLAKIGNISSDTVIYMLNELMQQQIPNGSYGLMIGMGPGFAQEAVLLKW' A
#
# COMPACT_ATOMS: atom_id res chain seq x y z
N MET A 1 6.02 -7.62 2.44
CA MET A 1 4.68 -7.28 2.99
C MET A 1 4.38 -7.94 4.33
N LYS A 2 4.54 -9.27 4.52
CA LYS A 2 4.22 -9.91 5.83
C LYS A 2 4.88 -9.25 7.05
N THR A 3 6.17 -8.89 6.95
CA THR A 3 6.88 -8.16 8.02
C THR A 3 6.23 -6.82 8.33
N ILE A 4 5.96 -5.98 7.31
CA ILE A 4 5.28 -4.70 7.51
C ILE A 4 3.89 -4.90 8.14
N GLN A 5 3.15 -5.90 7.68
CA GLN A 5 1.82 -6.21 8.22
C GLN A 5 1.89 -6.55 9.73
N SER A 6 2.86 -7.37 10.14
CA SER A 6 3.03 -7.72 11.57
C SER A 6 3.52 -6.55 12.41
N GLU A 7 4.51 -5.78 11.93
CA GLU A 7 5.08 -4.64 12.67
C GLU A 7 4.04 -3.54 12.92
N PHE A 8 3.14 -3.31 11.96
CA PHE A 8 2.07 -2.33 12.07
C PHE A 8 0.74 -2.90 12.59
N ALA A 9 0.71 -4.17 13.00
CA ALA A 9 -0.48 -4.87 13.48
C ALA A 9 -1.70 -4.71 12.55
N LEU A 10 -1.48 -4.85 11.24
CA LEU A 10 -2.51 -4.68 10.22
C LEU A 10 -3.28 -5.98 10.00
N ALA A 11 -4.60 -5.87 9.91
CA ALA A 11 -5.49 -6.97 9.52
C ALA A 11 -5.25 -7.36 8.04
N ASP A 12 -5.57 -8.61 7.68
CA ASP A 12 -5.38 -9.13 6.33
C ASP A 12 -6.12 -8.28 5.29
N GLU A 13 -7.32 -7.81 5.62
CA GLU A 13 -8.14 -6.98 4.75
C GLU A 13 -7.48 -5.64 4.42
N GLN A 14 -6.68 -5.09 5.33
CA GLN A 14 -6.01 -3.79 5.16
C GLN A 14 -4.87 -3.84 4.14
N VAL A 15 -4.30 -5.03 3.90
CA VAL A 15 -3.21 -5.24 2.93
C VAL A 15 -3.65 -6.07 1.72
N GLN A 16 -4.92 -6.49 1.68
CA GLN A 16 -5.44 -7.40 0.66
C GLN A 16 -5.34 -6.81 -0.75
N LEU A 17 -5.60 -5.50 -0.92
CA LEU A 17 -5.46 -4.83 -2.21
C LEU A 17 -4.03 -4.96 -2.74
N SER A 18 -3.03 -4.66 -1.90
CA SER A 18 -1.63 -4.76 -2.26
C SER A 18 -1.22 -6.20 -2.62
N TRP A 19 -1.71 -7.21 -1.88
CA TRP A 19 -1.44 -8.60 -2.20
C TRP A 19 -2.07 -9.04 -3.52
N ASN A 20 -3.34 -8.68 -3.73
CA ASN A 20 -4.07 -9.00 -4.95
C ASN A 20 -3.39 -8.39 -6.19
N ARG A 21 -2.82 -7.19 -6.06
CA ARG A 21 -2.13 -6.52 -7.16
C ARG A 21 -0.74 -7.03 -7.41
N LEU A 22 0.04 -7.28 -6.36
CA LEU A 22 1.32 -7.93 -6.52
C LEU A 22 1.17 -9.30 -7.21
N ALA A 23 0.12 -10.07 -6.88
CA ALA A 23 -0.18 -11.34 -7.53
C ALA A 23 -0.60 -11.20 -9.01
N LYS A 24 -1.27 -10.11 -9.37
CA LYS A 24 -1.82 -9.89 -10.73
C LYS A 24 -0.82 -9.28 -11.70
N ILE A 25 -0.05 -8.29 -11.26
CA ILE A 25 0.83 -7.49 -12.14
C ILE A 25 2.31 -7.55 -11.75
N GLY A 26 2.65 -8.16 -10.63
CA GLY A 26 4.02 -8.20 -10.12
C GLY A 26 4.50 -6.85 -9.56
N ASN A 27 5.81 -6.77 -9.32
CA ASN A 27 6.48 -5.52 -8.95
C ASN A 27 6.97 -4.85 -10.24
N ILE A 28 6.33 -3.75 -10.61
CA ILE A 28 6.69 -2.92 -11.77
C ILE A 28 7.52 -1.69 -11.36
N SER A 29 8.38 -1.86 -10.35
CA SER A 29 9.19 -0.80 -9.75
C SER A 29 8.34 0.29 -9.09
N SER A 30 8.77 1.56 -9.16
CA SER A 30 8.12 2.75 -8.59
C SER A 30 6.63 2.84 -8.90
N ASP A 31 6.22 2.41 -10.08
CA ASP A 31 4.86 2.59 -10.58
C ASP A 31 3.85 1.72 -9.82
N THR A 32 4.33 0.68 -9.12
CA THR A 32 3.50 -0.25 -8.34
C THR A 32 2.65 0.49 -7.29
N VAL A 33 3.24 1.45 -6.57
CA VAL A 33 2.52 2.15 -5.49
C VAL A 33 1.48 3.14 -6.02
N ILE A 34 1.78 3.80 -7.15
CA ILE A 34 0.84 4.71 -7.81
C ILE A 34 -0.33 3.94 -8.42
N TYR A 35 -0.05 2.77 -9.02
CA TYR A 35 -1.09 1.89 -9.53
C TYR A 35 -2.04 1.42 -8.41
N MET A 36 -1.49 0.95 -7.28
CA MET A 36 -2.29 0.54 -6.13
C MET A 36 -3.10 1.70 -5.52
N LEU A 37 -2.52 2.90 -5.44
CA LEU A 37 -3.21 4.08 -4.95
C LEU A 37 -4.40 4.46 -5.85
N ASN A 38 -4.20 4.48 -7.17
CA ASN A 38 -5.26 4.80 -8.12
C ASN A 38 -6.46 3.84 -7.98
N GLU A 39 -6.21 2.56 -7.74
CA GLU A 39 -7.28 1.59 -7.52
C GLU A 39 -7.94 1.71 -6.14
N LEU A 40 -7.15 2.00 -5.10
CA LEU A 40 -7.69 2.29 -3.77
C LEU A 40 -8.66 3.49 -3.84
N MET A 41 -8.31 4.53 -4.59
CA MET A 41 -9.16 5.71 -4.81
C MET A 41 -10.46 5.42 -5.58
N GLN A 42 -10.58 4.28 -6.27
CA GLN A 42 -11.83 3.84 -6.90
C GLN A 42 -12.79 3.18 -5.91
N GLN A 43 -12.34 2.90 -4.68
CA GLN A 43 -13.19 2.36 -3.62
C GLN A 43 -13.89 3.47 -2.84
N GLN A 44 -15.00 3.14 -2.21
CA GLN A 44 -15.68 4.06 -1.31
C GLN A 44 -14.93 4.08 0.04
N ILE A 45 -14.18 5.16 0.26
CA ILE A 45 -13.41 5.37 1.49
C ILE A 45 -14.13 6.42 2.35
N PRO A 46 -14.39 6.15 3.64
CA PRO A 46 -15.03 7.12 4.51
C PRO A 46 -14.20 8.41 4.62
N ASN A 47 -14.85 9.57 4.56
CA ASN A 47 -14.20 10.86 4.78
C ASN A 47 -13.51 10.90 6.15
N GLY A 48 -12.33 11.51 6.20
CA GLY A 48 -11.48 11.57 7.38
C GLY A 48 -10.65 10.32 7.64
N SER A 49 -10.80 9.27 6.82
CA SER A 49 -9.97 8.06 6.94
C SER A 49 -8.51 8.37 6.66
N TYR A 50 -7.63 7.66 7.36
CA TYR A 50 -6.19 7.68 7.10
C TYR A 50 -5.77 6.44 6.32
N GLY A 51 -4.75 6.60 5.50
CA GLY A 51 -4.09 5.50 4.81
C GLY A 51 -2.58 5.71 4.83
N LEU A 52 -1.84 4.60 4.78
CA LEU A 52 -0.39 4.61 4.82
C LEU A 52 0.13 3.95 3.53
N MET A 53 0.84 4.73 2.71
CA MET A 53 1.52 4.21 1.52
C MET A 53 3.00 4.07 1.84
N ILE A 54 3.56 2.88 1.62
CA ILE A 54 4.95 2.57 1.92
C ILE A 54 5.64 2.04 0.67
N GLY A 55 6.78 2.63 0.32
CA GLY A 55 7.71 2.16 -0.70
C GLY A 55 9.06 1.79 -0.10
N MET A 56 9.75 0.83 -0.71
CA MET A 56 11.12 0.45 -0.34
C MET A 56 12.01 0.54 -1.57
N GLY A 57 13.17 1.17 -1.41
CA GLY A 57 14.13 1.41 -2.49
C GLY A 57 15.56 0.96 -2.13
N PRO A 58 16.51 1.12 -3.06
CA PRO A 58 17.92 0.83 -2.81
C PRO A 58 18.48 1.67 -1.65
N GLY A 59 19.50 1.13 -0.97
CA GLY A 59 20.13 1.79 0.18
C GLY A 59 19.37 1.60 1.50
N PHE A 60 18.50 0.58 1.60
CA PHE A 60 17.61 0.34 2.74
C PHE A 60 16.70 1.55 3.06
N ALA A 61 16.44 2.38 2.06
CA ALA A 61 15.54 3.51 2.20
C ALA A 61 14.09 3.01 2.20
N GLN A 62 13.34 3.43 3.22
CA GLN A 62 11.90 3.31 3.26
C GLN A 62 11.29 4.70 3.15
N GLU A 63 10.35 4.83 2.23
CA GLU A 63 9.53 6.03 2.09
C GLU A 63 8.13 5.71 2.57
N ALA A 64 7.56 6.58 3.40
CA ALA A 64 6.21 6.42 3.93
C ALA A 64 5.44 7.74 3.79
N VAL A 65 4.21 7.65 3.28
CA VAL A 65 3.32 8.79 3.07
C VAL A 65 2.01 8.53 3.80
N LEU A 66 1.63 9.47 4.67
CA LEU A 66 0.31 9.49 5.32
C LEU A 66 -0.68 10.19 4.39
N LEU A 67 -1.73 9.47 4.02
CA LEU A 67 -2.83 9.96 3.21
C LEU A 67 -4.04 10.21 4.10
N LYS A 68 -4.85 11.18 3.72
CA LYS A 68 -6.14 11.46 4.35
C LYS A 68 -7.18 11.71 3.26
N TRP A 69 -8.32 11.05 3.39
CA TRP A 69 -9.50 11.25 2.53
C TRP A 69 -10.43 12.29 3.14
#